data_AF-A0A139A9H4-F1
#
_entry.id   AF-A0A139A9H4-F1
#
_cell.length_a   1.000
_cell.length_b   1.000
_cell.length_c   1.000
_cell.angle_alpha   90.00
_cell.angle_beta   90.00
_cell.angle_gamma   90.00
#
_symmetry.space_group_name_H-M   'P 1'
#
loop_
_entity.id
_entity.type
_entity.pdbx_description
1 polymer ?
#
loop_
_entity_poly.entity_id
_entity_poly.type
_entity_poly.pdbx_seq_one_letter_code
_entity_poly.pdbx_strand_id
1 'polypeptide(L)'
;MRNEDSAQRAPPAVPTGEDLTRAVLACLHPWKLDAHVDSLVEKYGISKPTYDIGIGLSIPVPSEVSHGESDWSVGSKYTASRLMSLVAMIWAVLSKEKKSSMTDEDVLQLVTFFCSDGLANSVGPSFCNPSLSHVSNFWQDSVPEVQQAARSVFRGLISRLPRKKKEIMYKEWALRVDAGTSIPQDGSRVLSDIALRNTLLLGIIGSDEGDEE
;
A
#
# COMPACT_ATOMS: atom_id res chain seq x y z
N MET A 1 2.73 -59.40 -16.59
CA MET A 1 2.77 -57.98 -17.02
C MET A 1 1.66 -57.24 -16.29
N ARG A 2 1.97 -56.03 -15.79
CA ARG A 2 1.21 -55.13 -14.89
C ARG A 2 1.43 -55.36 -13.39
N ASN A 3 2.55 -54.81 -12.91
CA ASN A 3 2.61 -54.29 -11.56
C ASN A 3 2.00 -52.88 -11.60
N GLU A 4 0.97 -52.67 -10.79
CA GLU A 4 0.35 -51.39 -10.53
C GLU A 4 1.27 -50.61 -9.58
N ASP A 5 2.04 -49.66 -10.11
CA ASP A 5 2.71 -48.62 -9.32
C ASP A 5 1.65 -47.71 -8.71
N SER A 6 1.05 -48.17 -7.62
CA SER A 6 0.27 -47.35 -6.70
C SER A 6 1.24 -46.53 -5.86
N ALA A 7 1.90 -45.56 -6.48
CA ALA A 7 2.67 -44.54 -5.77
C ALA A 7 1.68 -43.72 -4.91
N GLN A 8 1.66 -44.04 -3.61
CA GLN A 8 0.97 -43.29 -2.57
C GLN A 8 1.48 -41.84 -2.61
N ARG A 9 0.78 -40.95 -3.33
CA ARG A 9 1.05 -39.52 -3.29
C ARG A 9 0.82 -39.04 -1.87
N ALA A 10 1.87 -38.55 -1.23
CA ALA A 10 1.77 -37.85 0.03
C ALA A 10 0.72 -36.72 -0.09
N PRO A 11 -0.09 -36.48 0.95
CA PRO A 11 -1.04 -35.37 0.94
C PRO A 11 -0.26 -34.06 0.72
N PRO A 12 -0.81 -33.12 -0.09
CA PRO A 12 -0.17 -31.83 -0.29
C PRO A 12 0.01 -31.15 1.07
N ALA A 13 1.20 -30.62 1.32
CA ALA A 13 1.48 -29.87 2.53
C ALA A 13 0.49 -28.70 2.63
N VAL A 14 -0.07 -28.49 3.82
CA VAL A 14 -0.96 -27.36 4.08
C VAL A 14 -0.14 -26.07 3.92
N PRO A 15 -0.59 -25.10 3.10
CA PRO A 15 0.15 -23.85 2.93
C PRO A 15 0.36 -23.16 4.27
N THR A 16 1.58 -22.71 4.54
CA THR A 16 1.86 -21.94 5.73
C THR A 16 1.28 -20.52 5.60
N GLY A 17 1.19 -19.79 6.71
CA GLY A 17 0.76 -18.40 6.68
C GLY A 17 1.70 -17.49 5.85
N GLU A 18 2.96 -17.89 5.69
CA GLU A 18 3.93 -17.18 4.85
C GLU A 18 3.70 -17.42 3.37
N ASP A 19 3.40 -18.67 2.99
CA ASP A 19 3.09 -19.02 1.60
C ASP A 19 1.88 -18.23 1.10
N LEU A 20 0.89 -18.03 1.97
CA LEU A 20 -0.27 -17.20 1.65
C LEU A 20 0.10 -15.72 1.50
N THR A 21 0.93 -15.16 2.39
CA THR A 21 1.37 -13.76 2.27
C THR A 21 2.19 -13.53 0.99
N ARG A 22 3.09 -14.46 0.64
CA ARG A 22 3.86 -14.40 -0.61
C ARG A 22 2.95 -14.53 -1.84
N ALA A 23 1.96 -15.41 -1.81
CA ALA A 23 0.99 -15.57 -2.90
C ALA A 23 0.14 -14.30 -3.10
N VAL A 24 -0.35 -13.69 -2.01
CA VAL A 24 -1.10 -12.43 -2.07
C VAL A 24 -0.21 -11.30 -2.63
N LEU A 25 1.05 -11.20 -2.17
CA LEU A 25 2.00 -10.22 -2.69
C LEU A 25 2.28 -10.45 -4.18
N ALA A 26 2.47 -11.70 -4.60
CA ALA A 26 2.64 -12.06 -6.01
C ALA A 26 1.45 -11.63 -6.87
N CYS A 27 0.23 -11.77 -6.36
CA CYS A 27 -0.99 -11.32 -7.04
C CYS A 27 -1.10 -9.79 -7.10
N LEU A 28 -0.67 -9.07 -6.07
CA LEU A 28 -0.74 -7.61 -6.02
C LEU A 28 0.36 -6.92 -6.83
N HIS A 29 1.52 -7.57 -6.93
CA HIS A 29 2.71 -7.03 -7.58
C HIS A 29 2.45 -6.75 -9.06
N PRO A 30 2.73 -5.53 -9.56
CA PRO A 30 2.46 -5.19 -10.95
C PRO A 30 3.60 -5.66 -11.86
N TRP A 31 3.61 -6.95 -12.15
CA TRP A 31 4.60 -7.62 -13.00
C TRP A 31 4.79 -6.94 -14.35
N LYS A 32 6.04 -6.93 -14.83
CA LYS A 32 6.48 -6.39 -16.13
C LYS A 32 6.40 -4.86 -16.24
N LEU A 33 6.10 -4.14 -15.16
CA LEU A 33 6.19 -2.68 -15.15
C LEU A 33 7.64 -2.20 -14.94
N ASP A 34 8.41 -2.89 -14.11
CA ASP A 34 9.81 -2.57 -13.85
C ASP A 34 10.61 -3.84 -13.58
N ALA A 35 11.62 -4.09 -14.42
CA ALA A 35 12.41 -5.32 -14.37
C ALA A 35 13.26 -5.43 -13.10
N HIS A 36 13.68 -4.30 -12.51
CA HIS A 36 14.47 -4.29 -11.29
C HIS A 36 13.59 -4.65 -10.08
N VAL A 37 12.40 -4.08 -10.01
CA VAL A 37 11.42 -4.40 -8.95
C VAL A 37 10.95 -5.85 -9.05
N ASP A 38 10.69 -6.34 -10.27
CA ASP A 38 10.38 -7.76 -10.53
C ASP A 38 11.51 -8.69 -10.05
N SER A 39 12.76 -8.38 -10.40
CA SER A 39 13.92 -9.17 -9.98
C SER A 39 14.08 -9.17 -8.45
N LEU A 40 13.73 -8.07 -7.79
CA LEU A 40 13.84 -7.92 -6.35
C LEU A 40 12.84 -8.81 -5.60
N VAL A 41 11.59 -8.90 -6.08
CA VAL A 41 10.61 -9.83 -5.49
C VAL A 41 10.93 -11.30 -5.82
N GLU A 42 11.45 -11.58 -7.02
CA GLU A 42 11.85 -12.93 -7.44
C GLU A 42 13.01 -13.50 -6.60
N LYS A 43 13.95 -12.66 -6.16
CA LYS A 43 15.02 -13.02 -5.21
C LYS A 43 14.46 -13.68 -3.93
N TYR A 44 13.20 -13.41 -3.58
CA TYR A 44 12.51 -13.93 -2.41
C TYR A 44 11.53 -15.06 -2.69
N GLY A 45 11.62 -15.68 -3.87
CA GLY A 45 10.76 -16.79 -4.26
C GLY A 45 9.32 -16.36 -4.56
N ILE A 46 9.07 -15.05 -4.66
CA ILE A 46 7.78 -14.52 -5.13
C ILE A 46 7.87 -14.51 -6.64
N SER A 47 7.09 -15.37 -7.29
CA SER A 47 7.05 -15.49 -8.74
C SER A 47 5.68 -15.08 -9.26
N LYS A 48 5.64 -14.64 -10.52
CA LYS A 48 4.38 -14.30 -11.16
C LYS A 48 3.41 -15.49 -11.08
N PRO A 49 2.17 -15.29 -10.59
CA PRO A 49 1.17 -16.35 -10.60
C PRO A 49 0.94 -16.83 -12.04
N THR A 50 0.92 -18.16 -12.23
CA THR A 50 0.61 -18.80 -13.52
C THR A 50 -0.89 -18.99 -13.73
N TYR A 51 -1.71 -18.69 -12.73
CA TYR A 51 -3.16 -18.85 -12.75
C TYR A 51 -3.80 -17.68 -12.00
N ASP A 52 -4.97 -17.27 -12.45
CA ASP A 52 -5.79 -16.27 -11.75
C ASP A 52 -6.27 -16.86 -10.42
N ILE A 53 -5.71 -16.38 -9.31
CA ILE A 53 -6.14 -16.79 -7.98
C ILE A 53 -7.31 -15.89 -7.57
N GLY A 54 -8.52 -16.44 -7.57
CA GLY A 54 -9.66 -15.82 -6.92
C GLY A 54 -9.52 -15.96 -5.40
N ILE A 55 -8.83 -15.01 -4.76
CA ILE A 55 -8.84 -14.94 -3.30
C ILE A 55 -10.15 -14.29 -2.89
N GLY A 56 -10.96 -14.95 -2.05
CA GLY A 56 -12.23 -14.42 -1.51
C GLY A 56 -12.08 -13.19 -0.60
N LEU A 57 -10.94 -12.50 -0.67
CA LEU A 57 -10.76 -11.16 -0.15
C LEU A 57 -11.35 -10.21 -1.19
N SER A 58 -12.03 -9.14 -0.78
CA SER A 58 -12.57 -8.11 -1.70
C SER A 58 -11.48 -7.28 -2.42
N ILE A 59 -10.30 -7.86 -2.61
CA ILE A 59 -9.15 -7.30 -3.28
C ILE A 59 -9.16 -7.85 -4.72
N PRO A 60 -9.41 -7.00 -5.73
CA PRO A 60 -9.40 -7.43 -7.11
C PRO A 60 -7.98 -7.83 -7.51
N VAL A 61 -7.82 -9.09 -7.90
CA VAL A 61 -6.56 -9.66 -8.40
C VAL A 61 -6.47 -9.38 -9.90
N PRO A 62 -5.33 -8.89 -10.43
CA PRO A 62 -5.11 -8.76 -11.88
C PRO A 62 -5.34 -10.10 -12.58
N SER A 63 -6.09 -10.08 -13.68
CA SER A 63 -6.23 -11.23 -14.59
C SER A 63 -5.07 -11.23 -15.58
N GLU A 64 -4.69 -12.39 -16.13
CA GLU A 64 -3.69 -12.49 -17.21
C GLU A 64 -3.98 -11.58 -18.43
N VAL A 65 -5.24 -11.14 -18.59
CA VAL A 65 -5.69 -10.25 -19.68
C VAL A 65 -5.50 -8.76 -19.36
N SER A 66 -5.30 -8.38 -18.10
CA SER A 66 -4.95 -7.00 -17.74
C SER A 66 -3.46 -6.77 -17.97
N HIS A 67 -3.12 -5.99 -18.99
CA HIS A 67 -1.81 -5.34 -19.08
C HIS A 67 -1.60 -4.59 -17.76
N GLY A 68 -0.46 -4.78 -17.08
CA GLY A 68 -0.22 -4.21 -15.73
C GLY A 68 -0.47 -2.70 -15.61
N GLU A 69 -0.49 -1.99 -16.74
CA GLU A 69 -0.86 -0.58 -16.88
C GLU A 69 -2.37 -0.28 -16.65
N SER A 70 -3.28 -1.18 -17.05
CA SER A 70 -4.73 -0.91 -17.01
C SER A 70 -5.27 -0.77 -15.59
N ASP A 71 -4.72 -1.54 -14.66
CA ASP A 71 -5.24 -1.63 -13.29
C ASP A 71 -5.00 -0.35 -12.49
N TRP A 72 -3.96 0.40 -12.83
CA TRP A 72 -3.62 1.66 -12.17
C TRP A 72 -4.34 2.87 -12.78
N SER A 73 -5.16 2.64 -13.81
CA SER A 73 -5.90 3.68 -14.53
C SER A 73 -7.40 3.76 -14.18
N VAL A 74 -7.90 2.84 -13.35
CA VAL A 74 -9.34 2.71 -13.06
C VAL A 74 -9.90 3.90 -12.27
N GLY A 75 -9.14 4.39 -11.28
CA GLY A 75 -9.53 5.57 -10.52
C GLY A 75 -8.81 5.73 -9.19
N SER A 76 -8.82 6.97 -8.69
CA SER A 76 -8.01 7.40 -7.54
C SER A 76 -8.24 6.59 -6.25
N LYS A 77 -9.49 6.21 -5.94
CA LYS A 77 -9.78 5.36 -4.76
C LYS A 77 -9.28 3.93 -4.93
N TYR A 78 -9.50 3.35 -6.11
CA TYR A 78 -9.05 2.00 -6.44
C TYR A 78 -7.52 1.90 -6.39
N THR A 79 -6.82 2.84 -7.03
CA THR A 79 -5.36 2.94 -6.98
C THR A 79 -4.87 3.06 -5.54
N ALA A 80 -5.54 3.86 -4.69
CA ALA A 80 -5.19 3.97 -3.28
C ALA A 80 -5.35 2.64 -2.53
N SER A 81 -6.48 1.95 -2.68
CA SER A 81 -6.71 0.65 -2.01
C SER A 81 -5.68 -0.40 -2.46
N ARG A 82 -5.37 -0.44 -3.76
CA ARG A 82 -4.39 -1.38 -4.31
C ARG A 82 -2.97 -1.08 -3.82
N LEU A 83 -2.55 0.18 -3.86
CA LEU A 83 -1.24 0.62 -3.36
C LEU A 83 -1.09 0.33 -1.87
N MET A 84 -2.13 0.63 -1.08
CA MET A 84 -2.18 0.30 0.35
C MET A 84 -2.00 -1.20 0.61
N SER A 85 -2.72 -2.04 -0.13
CA SER A 85 -2.63 -3.50 0.02
C SER A 85 -1.23 -4.00 -0.33
N LEU A 86 -0.65 -3.50 -1.43
CA LEU A 86 0.68 -3.87 -1.87
C LEU A 86 1.74 -3.51 -0.83
N VAL A 87 1.76 -2.25 -0.37
CA VAL A 87 2.74 -1.76 0.61
C VAL A 87 2.54 -2.44 1.97
N ALA A 88 1.30 -2.68 2.40
CA ALA A 88 1.04 -3.42 3.65
C ALA A 88 1.54 -4.87 3.57
N MET A 89 1.39 -5.53 2.43
CA MET A 89 1.91 -6.89 2.24
C MET A 89 3.45 -6.92 2.24
N ILE A 90 4.10 -5.92 1.65
CA ILE A 90 5.56 -5.76 1.72
C ILE A 90 6.01 -5.65 3.19
N TRP A 91 5.35 -4.80 3.99
CA TRP A 91 5.62 -4.69 5.43
C TRP A 91 5.29 -5.97 6.22
N ALA A 92 4.26 -6.71 5.82
CA ALA A 92 3.87 -7.97 6.46
C ALA A 92 4.89 -9.09 6.20
N VAL A 93 5.49 -9.13 5.00
CA VAL A 93 6.61 -10.03 4.70
C VAL A 93 7.83 -9.70 5.56
N LEU A 94 8.08 -8.41 5.83
CA LEU A 94 9.16 -7.98 6.73
C LEU A 94 8.88 -8.37 8.20
N SER A 95 7.67 -8.10 8.69
CA SER A 95 7.33 -8.17 10.12
C SER A 95 7.32 -9.60 10.67
N LYS A 96 7.17 -10.62 9.81
CA LYS A 96 6.91 -11.99 10.26
C LYS A 96 8.14 -12.80 10.69
N GLU A 97 9.40 -12.44 10.43
CA GLU A 97 10.51 -13.21 11.00
C GLU A 97 11.85 -12.47 11.22
N LYS A 98 12.50 -12.77 12.35
CA LYS A 98 13.96 -12.62 12.63
C LYS A 98 14.87 -13.45 11.70
N LYS A 99 14.28 -14.07 10.67
CA LYS A 99 14.86 -14.98 9.68
C LYS A 99 14.44 -14.60 8.25
N SER A 100 13.65 -13.53 8.09
CA SER A 100 13.09 -13.12 6.81
C SER A 100 14.19 -12.94 5.77
N SER A 101 13.97 -13.58 4.64
CA SER A 101 14.84 -13.59 3.46
C SER A 101 15.09 -12.18 2.91
N MET A 102 14.13 -11.27 3.07
CA MET A 102 14.17 -9.92 2.53
C MET A 102 14.80 -8.92 3.50
N THR A 103 15.76 -8.13 3.02
CA THR A 103 16.49 -7.17 3.86
C THR A 103 15.71 -5.86 4.01
N ASP A 104 15.95 -5.12 5.11
CA ASP A 104 15.33 -3.81 5.34
C ASP A 104 15.55 -2.84 4.17
N GLU A 105 16.74 -2.90 3.55
CA GLU A 105 17.11 -2.09 2.39
C GLU A 105 16.27 -2.46 1.16
N ASP A 106 16.10 -3.75 0.88
CA ASP A 106 15.29 -4.21 -0.24
C ASP A 106 13.80 -3.81 -0.05
N VAL A 107 13.30 -3.85 1.20
CA VAL A 107 11.95 -3.38 1.52
C VAL A 107 11.83 -1.88 1.30
N LEU A 108 12.79 -1.11 1.78
CA LEU A 108 12.80 0.33 1.60
C LEU A 108 12.83 0.69 0.11
N GLN A 109 13.60 -0.04 -0.71
CA GLN A 109 13.63 0.14 -2.16
C GLN A 109 12.26 -0.12 -2.80
N LEU A 110 11.58 -1.23 -2.47
CA LEU A 110 10.23 -1.50 -2.98
C LEU A 110 9.24 -0.41 -2.55
N VAL A 111 9.21 -0.08 -1.25
CA VAL A 111 8.29 0.94 -0.71
C VAL A 111 8.55 2.29 -1.37
N THR A 112 9.81 2.67 -1.56
CA THR A 112 10.20 3.91 -2.23
C THR A 112 9.73 3.90 -3.68
N PHE A 113 9.95 2.82 -4.43
CA PHE A 113 9.48 2.71 -5.82
C PHE A 113 7.96 2.91 -5.93
N PHE A 114 7.19 2.23 -5.07
CA PHE A 114 5.72 2.29 -5.13
C PHE A 114 5.12 3.59 -4.57
N CYS A 115 5.76 4.22 -3.58
CA CYS A 115 5.23 5.44 -2.95
C CYS A 115 5.72 6.72 -3.65
N SER A 116 6.82 6.66 -4.42
CA SER A 116 7.37 7.78 -5.18
C SER A 116 6.78 7.86 -6.60
N ASP A 117 7.49 8.52 -7.52
CA ASP A 117 7.13 8.59 -8.94
C ASP A 117 7.48 7.32 -9.71
N GLY A 118 8.20 6.35 -9.13
CA GLY A 118 8.61 5.11 -9.80
C GLY A 118 7.44 4.39 -10.48
N LEU A 119 6.42 4.01 -9.69
CA LEU A 119 5.22 3.36 -10.23
C LEU A 119 4.48 4.23 -11.27
N ALA A 120 4.35 5.53 -11.01
CA ALA A 120 3.63 6.43 -11.92
C ALA A 120 4.35 6.58 -13.27
N ASN A 121 5.68 6.60 -13.25
CA ASN A 121 6.52 6.65 -14.45
C ASN A 121 6.45 5.33 -15.23
N SER A 122 6.42 4.18 -14.54
CA SER A 122 6.30 2.87 -15.19
C SER A 122 4.93 2.62 -15.81
N VAL A 123 3.84 3.11 -15.18
CA VAL A 123 2.49 3.03 -15.75
C VAL A 123 2.27 4.06 -16.86
N GLY A 124 2.87 5.25 -16.71
CA GLY A 124 2.78 6.33 -17.68
C GLY A 124 1.51 7.19 -17.54
N PRO A 125 1.06 7.86 -18.63
CA PRO A 125 0.03 8.90 -18.58
C PRO A 125 -1.35 8.44 -18.10
N SER A 126 -1.63 7.14 -18.16
CA SER A 126 -2.89 6.55 -17.70
C SER A 126 -2.94 6.38 -16.17
N PHE A 127 -1.83 6.61 -15.46
CA PHE A 127 -1.75 6.44 -14.02
C PHE A 127 -2.73 7.38 -13.29
N CYS A 128 -3.67 6.79 -12.56
CA CYS A 128 -4.54 7.52 -11.66
C CYS A 128 -3.87 7.72 -10.31
N ASN A 129 -3.59 8.97 -9.95
CA ASN A 129 -3.04 9.30 -8.64
C ASN A 129 -3.95 8.79 -7.50
N PRO A 130 -3.40 8.11 -6.49
CA PRO A 130 -4.18 7.56 -5.40
C PRO A 130 -4.76 8.66 -4.50
N SER A 131 -5.94 8.40 -3.95
CA SER A 131 -6.69 9.34 -3.13
C SER A 131 -6.10 9.48 -1.73
N LEU A 132 -5.52 10.65 -1.43
CA LEU A 132 -4.99 10.98 -0.09
C LEU A 132 -6.05 10.85 1.02
N SER A 133 -7.30 11.26 0.75
CA SER A 133 -8.39 11.14 1.72
C SER A 133 -8.83 9.69 1.96
N HIS A 134 -8.59 8.80 1.00
CA HIS A 134 -8.83 7.37 1.18
C HIS A 134 -7.73 6.76 2.06
N VAL A 135 -6.45 7.02 1.73
CA VAL A 135 -5.28 6.54 2.49
C VAL A 135 -5.32 7.00 3.94
N SER A 136 -5.74 8.25 4.20
CA SER A 136 -5.76 8.81 5.55
C SER A 136 -6.75 8.12 6.51
N ASN A 137 -7.71 7.33 6.00
CA ASN A 137 -8.59 6.54 6.86
C ASN A 137 -7.85 5.39 7.57
N PHE A 138 -6.72 4.95 7.03
CA PHE A 138 -5.92 3.84 7.57
C PHE A 138 -4.76 4.32 8.47
N TRP A 139 -4.68 5.63 8.73
CA TRP A 139 -3.57 6.20 9.51
C TRP A 139 -3.53 5.70 10.96
N GLN A 140 -4.70 5.42 11.53
CA GLN A 140 -4.87 4.93 12.91
C GLN A 140 -5.35 3.47 12.91
N ASP A 141 -5.06 2.72 11.84
CA ASP A 141 -5.43 1.31 11.80
C ASP A 141 -4.76 0.55 12.96
N SER A 142 -5.49 -0.42 13.53
CA SER A 142 -4.99 -1.27 14.61
C SER A 142 -3.93 -2.27 14.15
N VAL A 143 -3.87 -2.56 12.85
CA VAL A 143 -2.87 -3.46 12.25
C VAL A 143 -1.61 -2.65 11.92
N PRO A 144 -0.45 -2.92 12.56
CA PRO A 144 0.76 -2.11 12.42
C PRO A 144 1.25 -1.98 10.97
N GLU A 145 1.16 -3.06 10.18
CA GLU A 145 1.60 -3.08 8.79
C GLU A 145 0.71 -2.20 7.90
N VAL A 146 -0.60 -2.19 8.16
CA VAL A 146 -1.57 -1.33 7.45
C VAL A 146 -1.33 0.13 7.84
N GLN A 147 -1.12 0.41 9.13
CA GLN A 147 -0.77 1.74 9.59
C GLN A 147 0.54 2.24 8.97
N GLN A 148 1.58 1.40 8.94
CA GLN A 148 2.87 1.76 8.36
C GLN A 148 2.75 2.00 6.85
N ALA A 149 2.00 1.15 6.14
CA ALA A 149 1.68 1.37 4.74
C ALA A 149 0.96 2.70 4.50
N ALA A 150 -0.03 3.03 5.32
CA ALA A 150 -0.75 4.30 5.23
C ALA A 150 0.20 5.48 5.36
N ARG A 151 1.12 5.42 6.33
CA ARG A 151 2.12 6.48 6.55
C ARG A 151 3.08 6.62 5.39
N SER A 152 3.64 5.52 4.89
CA SER A 152 4.58 5.51 3.76
C SER A 152 3.92 6.04 2.48
N VAL A 153 2.75 5.50 2.13
CA VAL A 153 2.01 5.91 0.92
C VAL A 153 1.64 7.38 1.01
N PHE A 154 1.08 7.81 2.12
CA PHE A 154 0.67 9.19 2.29
C PHE A 154 1.85 10.17 2.21
N ARG A 155 2.98 9.89 2.88
CA ARG A 155 4.19 10.71 2.77
C ARG A 155 4.68 10.82 1.34
N GLY A 156 4.76 9.68 0.63
CA GLY A 156 5.13 9.66 -0.78
C GLY A 156 4.18 10.46 -1.67
N LEU A 157 2.88 10.45 -1.37
CA LEU A 157 1.91 11.26 -2.12
C LEU A 157 2.02 12.75 -1.82
N ILE A 158 2.26 13.12 -0.56
CA ILE A 158 2.45 14.51 -0.17
C ILE A 158 3.74 15.07 -0.78
N SER A 159 4.85 14.33 -0.77
CA SER A 159 6.12 14.80 -1.32
C SER A 159 6.02 15.11 -2.82
N ARG A 160 5.18 14.37 -3.55
CA ARG A 160 4.90 14.55 -4.99
C ARG A 160 3.96 15.72 -5.31
N LEU A 161 3.22 16.23 -4.33
CA LEU A 161 2.33 17.37 -4.58
C LEU A 161 3.14 18.66 -4.81
N PRO A 162 2.85 19.43 -5.86
CA PRO A 162 3.38 20.78 -6.00
C PRO A 162 3.02 21.64 -4.78
N ARG A 163 3.93 22.50 -4.33
CA ARG A 163 3.76 23.39 -3.17
C ARG A 163 2.40 24.11 -3.16
N LYS A 164 1.99 24.67 -4.29
CA LYS A 164 0.67 25.35 -4.43
C LYS A 164 -0.52 24.43 -4.12
N LYS A 165 -0.45 23.15 -4.48
CA LYS A 165 -1.50 22.17 -4.13
C LYS A 165 -1.46 21.80 -2.65
N LYS A 166 -0.26 21.68 -2.06
CA LYS A 166 -0.12 21.49 -0.60
C LYS A 166 -0.77 22.65 0.15
N GLU A 167 -0.47 23.89 -0.22
CA GLU A 167 -1.07 25.11 0.36
C GLU A 167 -2.60 25.13 0.32
N ILE A 168 -3.20 24.74 -0.81
CA ILE A 168 -4.67 24.65 -0.94
C ILE A 168 -5.20 23.57 0.00
N MET A 169 -4.56 22.40 0.03
CA MET A 169 -4.98 21.29 0.88
C MET A 169 -4.86 21.63 2.37
N TYR A 170 -3.79 22.31 2.79
CA TYR A 170 -3.63 22.83 4.15
C TYR A 170 -4.79 23.74 4.53
N LYS A 171 -5.16 24.68 3.66
CA LYS A 171 -6.30 25.59 3.90
C LYS A 171 -7.61 24.83 4.03
N GLU A 172 -7.89 23.89 3.12
CA GLU A 172 -9.10 23.08 3.17
C GLU A 172 -9.19 22.23 4.44
N TRP A 173 -8.08 21.67 4.88
CA TRP A 173 -8.04 20.82 6.06
C TRP A 173 -8.08 21.63 7.35
N ALA A 174 -7.43 22.79 7.40
CA ALA A 174 -7.54 23.73 8.52
C ALA A 174 -9.01 24.13 8.75
N LEU A 175 -9.72 24.48 7.67
CA LEU A 175 -11.15 24.78 7.76
C LEU A 175 -11.99 23.62 8.31
N ARG A 176 -11.63 22.36 7.99
CA ARG A 176 -12.32 21.17 8.51
C ARG A 176 -12.00 20.90 9.97
N VAL A 177 -10.80 21.23 10.43
CA VAL A 177 -10.43 21.18 11.85
C VAL A 177 -11.24 22.21 12.62
N ASP A 178 -11.25 23.46 12.15
CA ASP A 178 -11.99 24.55 12.78
C ASP A 178 -13.51 24.28 12.82
N ALA A 179 -14.07 23.73 11.76
CA ALA A 179 -15.47 23.32 11.72
C ALA A 179 -15.79 22.12 12.64
N GLY A 180 -14.80 21.25 12.89
CA GLY A 180 -14.92 20.08 13.74
C GLY A 180 -14.62 20.33 15.22
N THR A 181 -14.13 21.53 15.56
CA THR A 181 -14.04 22.05 16.94
C THR A 181 -15.33 22.77 17.30
N SER A 182 -16.26 22.07 17.94
CA SER A 182 -17.34 22.73 18.67
C SER A 182 -16.83 23.11 20.06
N ILE A 183 -17.18 24.29 20.55
CA ILE A 183 -16.93 24.70 21.94
C ILE A 183 -18.22 24.37 22.71
N PRO A 184 -18.24 23.31 23.55
CA PRO A 184 -19.32 23.08 24.48
C PRO A 184 -19.44 24.25 25.47
N GLN A 185 -20.63 24.47 26.02
CA GLN A 185 -20.90 25.55 26.98
C GLN A 185 -20.04 25.51 28.26
N ASP A 186 -19.40 24.38 28.54
CA ASP A 186 -18.41 24.15 29.60
C ASP A 186 -17.01 24.71 29.29
N GLY A 187 -16.75 25.17 28.06
CA GLY A 187 -15.43 25.72 27.66
C GLY A 187 -14.37 24.64 27.37
N SER A 188 -14.71 23.35 27.52
CA SER A 188 -13.85 22.22 27.17
C SER A 188 -13.87 21.94 25.66
N ARG A 189 -12.81 22.26 24.91
CA ARG A 189 -12.76 21.93 23.47
C ARG A 189 -12.72 20.41 23.28
N VAL A 190 -13.83 19.81 22.85
CA VAL A 190 -13.87 18.41 22.43
C VAL A 190 -13.70 18.37 20.91
N LEU A 191 -12.52 17.92 20.47
CA LEU A 191 -12.29 17.60 19.05
C LEU A 191 -13.11 16.36 18.72
N SER A 192 -13.95 16.43 17.69
CA SER A 192 -14.49 15.20 17.10
C SER A 192 -13.35 14.31 16.60
N ASP A 193 -13.53 12.99 16.55
CA ASP A 193 -12.51 12.05 16.03
C ASP A 193 -12.03 12.44 14.62
N ILE A 194 -12.93 12.98 13.80
CA ILE A 194 -12.65 13.51 12.47
C ILE A 194 -11.73 14.74 12.56
N ALA A 195 -12.01 15.67 13.47
CA ALA A 195 -11.18 16.87 13.68
C ALA A 195 -9.80 16.51 14.24
N LEU A 196 -9.73 15.56 15.17
CA LEU A 196 -8.47 15.05 15.71
C LEU A 196 -7.62 14.41 14.61
N ARG A 197 -8.22 13.56 13.77
CA ARG A 197 -7.54 12.93 12.63
C ARG A 197 -7.02 13.97 11.64
N ASN A 198 -7.83 14.94 11.27
CA ASN A 198 -7.42 16.01 10.35
C ASN A 198 -6.31 16.89 10.96
N THR A 199 -6.35 17.16 12.27
CA THR A 199 -5.31 17.91 12.99
C THR A 199 -3.99 17.16 12.99
N LEU A 200 -4.01 15.85 13.27
CA LEU A 200 -2.81 15.01 13.22
C LEU A 200 -2.20 15.00 11.82
N LEU A 201 -3.04 14.80 10.79
CA LEU A 201 -2.55 14.77 9.42
C LEU A 201 -1.96 16.14 9.01
N LEU A 202 -2.58 17.26 9.41
CA LEU A 202 -2.02 18.60 9.20
C LEU A 202 -0.65 18.76 9.89
N GLY A 203 -0.53 18.32 11.14
CA GLY A 203 0.74 18.36 11.88
C GLY A 203 1.85 17.58 11.18
N ILE A 204 1.52 16.43 10.59
CA ILE A 204 2.47 15.59 9.85
C ILE A 204 2.91 16.24 8.54
N ILE A 205 1.96 16.77 7.77
CA ILE A 205 2.31 17.46 6.52
C ILE A 205 3.14 18.72 6.86
N GLY A 206 2.83 19.42 7.96
CA GLY A 206 3.60 20.58 8.43
C GLY A 206 5.00 20.23 8.96
N SER A 207 5.18 19.07 9.59
CA SER A 207 6.50 18.64 10.09
C SER A 207 7.46 18.20 8.98
N ASP A 208 6.94 17.73 7.85
CA ASP A 208 7.76 17.31 6.68
C ASP A 208 8.35 18.52 5.92
N GLU A 209 7.85 19.74 6.15
CA GLU A 209 8.37 20.98 5.54
C GLU A 209 9.49 21.65 6.36
N GLY A 210 9.87 21.09 7.51
CA GLY A 210 10.81 21.72 8.46
C GLY A 210 12.30 21.59 8.14
N ASP A 211 12.68 20.88 7.08
CA ASP A 211 14.08 20.53 6.76
C ASP A 211 14.66 21.28 5.53
N GLU A 212 13.95 22.27 4.97
CA GLU A 212 14.45 23.13 3.89
C GLU A 212 14.62 24.59 4.35
N GLU A 213 15.61 24.85 5.22
CA GLU A 213 16.19 26.19 5.48
C GLU A 213 17.70 26.21 5.20
#